data_AF-N9P965-F1
#
_entry.id   AF-N9P965-F1
#
_cell.length_a   1.000
_cell.length_b   1.000
_cell.length_c   1.000
_cell.angle_alpha   90.00
_cell.angle_beta   90.00
_cell.angle_gamma   90.00
#
_symmetry.space_group_name_H-M   'P 1'
#
loop_
_entity.id
_entity.type
_entity.pdbx_description
1 polymer ?
#
loop_
_entity_poly.entity_id
_entity_poly.type
_entity_poly.pdbx_seq_one_letter_code
_entity_poly.pdbx_strand_id
1 'polypeptide(L)'
;MAKDQSISVLQPFKGDFRILGSKIYTDDEQAKFSPIDYAVSWGLFAQPEIARHITVNQYNRYLNWKMDRVPVPIEQAKQMVSNMHIIPANPQIAKAIKQVKRGDLVRLQGELVEVRDKDLVWKSSLTPTDTGDGACEVFRVSSIKWVEKVGKG
;
A
#
# COMPACT_ATOMS: atom_id res chain seq x y z
N MET A 1 18.71 7.85 11.97
CA MET A 1 17.79 8.93 11.54
C MET A 1 18.53 10.24 11.73
N ALA A 2 18.38 11.19 10.81
CA ALA A 2 18.96 12.53 10.97
C ALA A 2 18.30 13.26 12.15
N LYS A 3 18.93 14.35 12.63
CA LYS A 3 18.50 15.10 13.83
C LYS A 3 17.06 15.62 13.74
N ASP A 4 16.52 15.77 12.53
CA ASP A 4 15.18 16.33 12.24
C ASP A 4 14.23 15.32 11.60
N GLN A 5 14.57 14.03 11.63
CA GLN A 5 13.81 12.96 10.98
C GLN A 5 13.06 12.14 12.03
N SER A 6 11.74 12.01 11.90
CA SER A 6 10.92 11.20 12.81
C SER A 6 9.85 10.39 12.08
N ILE A 7 9.51 9.24 12.67
CA ILE A 7 8.36 8.42 12.29
C ILE A 7 7.52 8.23 13.57
N SER A 8 6.34 8.81 13.58
CA SER A 8 5.39 8.73 14.70
C SER A 8 4.31 7.70 14.38
N VAL A 9 4.06 6.77 15.30
CA VAL A 9 2.97 5.81 15.17
C VAL A 9 1.63 6.52 15.37
N LEU A 10 0.71 6.36 14.42
CA LEU A 10 -0.65 6.88 14.52
C LEU A 10 -1.60 5.80 15.02
N GLN A 11 -1.58 4.61 14.40
CA GLN A 11 -2.37 3.46 14.84
C GLN A 11 -1.78 2.13 14.36
N PRO A 12 -2.00 1.02 15.09
CA PRO A 12 -1.72 -0.32 14.59
C PRO A 12 -2.52 -0.61 13.32
N PHE A 13 -1.91 -1.31 12.37
CA PHE A 13 -2.55 -1.63 11.10
C PHE A 13 -2.17 -3.03 10.62
N LYS A 14 -3.18 -3.75 10.12
CA LYS A 14 -3.04 -5.11 9.64
C LYS A 14 -4.15 -5.40 8.63
N GLY A 15 -3.81 -6.14 7.59
CA GLY A 15 -4.80 -6.62 6.62
C GLY A 15 -4.23 -7.68 5.70
N ASP A 16 -5.15 -8.35 5.01
CA ASP A 16 -4.84 -9.27 3.92
C ASP A 16 -5.13 -8.53 2.61
N PHE A 17 -4.08 -8.35 1.82
CA PHE A 17 -4.07 -7.48 0.65
C PHE A 17 -3.70 -8.27 -0.59
N ARG A 18 -4.59 -8.25 -1.59
CA ARG A 18 -4.29 -8.76 -2.92
C ARG A 18 -3.53 -7.67 -3.67
N ILE A 19 -2.39 -8.05 -4.21
CA ILE A 19 -1.50 -7.12 -4.90
C ILE A 19 -2.00 -6.94 -6.33
N LEU A 20 -2.38 -5.71 -6.67
CA LEU A 20 -2.77 -5.34 -8.02
C LEU A 20 -1.59 -4.74 -8.77
N GLY A 21 -0.68 -4.06 -8.09
CA GLY A 21 0.48 -3.46 -8.72
C GLY A 21 1.50 -3.03 -7.70
N SER A 22 2.71 -2.78 -8.18
CA SER A 22 3.78 -2.21 -7.37
C SER A 22 4.57 -1.21 -8.19
N LYS A 23 4.92 -0.08 -7.56
CA LYS A 23 5.80 0.93 -8.15
C LYS A 23 6.97 1.21 -7.23
N ILE A 24 8.18 1.16 -7.79
CA ILE A 24 9.43 1.40 -7.05
C ILE A 24 9.88 2.85 -7.27
N TYR A 25 10.42 3.46 -6.23
CA TYR A 25 10.93 4.83 -6.24
C TYR A 25 12.37 4.87 -5.74
N THR A 26 13.20 5.67 -6.39
CA THR A 26 14.59 5.92 -5.99
C THR A 26 14.94 7.39 -5.86
N ASP A 27 14.15 8.28 -6.49
CA ASP A 27 14.61 9.63 -6.81
C ASP A 27 13.80 10.75 -6.15
N ASP A 28 12.70 10.43 -5.46
CA ASP A 28 11.90 11.42 -4.74
C ASP A 28 12.24 11.49 -3.24
N GLU A 29 11.84 12.59 -2.59
CA GLU A 29 12.16 12.84 -1.18
C GLU A 29 11.59 11.76 -0.24
N GLN A 30 10.44 11.17 -0.59
CA GLN A 30 9.76 10.15 0.20
C GLN A 30 10.38 8.75 -0.01
N ALA A 31 11.15 8.52 -1.08
CA ALA A 31 11.70 7.22 -1.48
C ALA A 31 12.66 6.64 -0.45
N LYS A 32 13.35 7.51 0.29
CA LYS A 32 14.20 7.11 1.43
C LYS A 32 13.44 6.46 2.57
N PHE A 33 12.11 6.68 2.65
CA PHE A 33 11.21 6.05 3.62
C PHE A 33 10.38 4.94 2.98
N SER A 34 9.66 5.28 1.90
CA SER A 34 8.79 4.38 1.13
C SER A 34 9.41 4.11 -0.24
N PRO A 35 10.28 3.09 -0.36
CA PRO A 35 10.93 2.74 -1.62
C PRO A 35 9.97 2.06 -2.61
N ILE A 36 8.77 1.68 -2.17
CA ILE A 36 7.78 0.97 -2.97
C ILE A 36 6.36 1.31 -2.52
N ASP A 37 5.47 1.51 -3.48
CA ASP A 37 4.03 1.60 -3.23
C ASP A 37 3.34 0.35 -3.77
N TYR A 38 2.33 -0.12 -3.06
CA TYR A 38 1.44 -1.18 -3.53
C TYR A 38 0.07 -0.64 -3.88
N ALA A 39 -0.37 -0.91 -5.12
CA ALA A 39 -1.79 -0.89 -5.42
C ALA A 39 -2.39 -2.20 -4.91
N VAL A 40 -3.34 -2.12 -3.98
CA VAL A 40 -3.92 -3.28 -3.30
C VAL A 40 -5.44 -3.29 -3.38
N SER A 41 -6.01 -4.48 -3.22
CA SER A 41 -7.41 -4.66 -2.85
C SER A 41 -7.56 -5.58 -1.65
N TRP A 42 -8.71 -5.51 -0.98
CA TRP A 42 -9.03 -6.33 0.19
C TRP A 42 -10.51 -6.74 0.24
N GLY A 43 -10.85 -7.57 1.22
CA GLY A 43 -12.21 -8.09 1.39
C GLY A 43 -12.68 -8.86 0.14
N LEU A 44 -13.88 -8.54 -0.34
CA LEU A 44 -14.43 -9.13 -1.55
C LEU A 44 -13.50 -8.92 -2.77
N PHE A 45 -12.84 -7.77 -2.87
CA PHE A 45 -11.99 -7.43 -4.01
C PHE A 45 -10.62 -8.10 -3.96
N ALA A 46 -10.28 -8.79 -2.87
CA ALA A 46 -9.10 -9.65 -2.80
C ALA A 46 -9.35 -11.05 -3.38
N GLN A 47 -10.59 -11.41 -3.70
CA GLN A 47 -10.88 -12.69 -4.35
C GLN A 47 -10.28 -12.71 -5.77
N PRO A 48 -9.52 -13.75 -6.16
CA PRO A 48 -8.83 -13.79 -7.45
C PRO A 48 -9.73 -13.53 -8.66
N GLU A 49 -10.95 -14.06 -8.64
CA GLU A 49 -11.96 -13.96 -9.69
C GLU A 49 -12.49 -12.53 -9.90
N ILE A 50 -12.41 -11.67 -8.88
CA ILE A 50 -12.76 -10.25 -8.91
C ILE A 50 -11.51 -9.41 -9.19
N ALA A 51 -10.43 -9.64 -8.43
CA ALA A 51 -9.19 -8.88 -8.51
C ALA A 51 -8.58 -8.86 -9.92
N ARG A 52 -8.71 -9.96 -10.67
CA ARG A 52 -8.20 -10.06 -12.05
C ARG A 52 -8.83 -9.06 -13.02
N HIS A 53 -10.04 -8.57 -12.73
CA HIS A 53 -10.75 -7.58 -13.55
C HIS A 53 -10.41 -6.13 -13.16
N ILE A 54 -9.63 -5.94 -12.09
CA ILE A 54 -9.18 -4.62 -11.66
C ILE A 54 -7.91 -4.25 -12.42
N THR A 55 -8.02 -3.19 -13.22
CA THR A 55 -6.87 -2.56 -13.87
C THR A 55 -6.40 -1.40 -13.01
N VAL A 56 -5.10 -1.33 -12.75
CA VAL A 56 -4.46 -0.27 -11.96
C VAL A 56 -3.39 0.44 -12.78
N ASN A 57 -3.24 1.73 -12.55
CA ASN A 57 -2.18 2.56 -13.10
C ASN A 57 -1.61 3.45 -11.99
N GLN A 58 -0.36 3.20 -11.59
CA GLN A 58 0.34 3.99 -10.58
C GLN A 58 1.22 5.06 -11.26
N TYR A 59 1.00 6.34 -10.96
CA TYR A 59 1.71 7.48 -11.53
C TYR A 59 2.11 8.45 -10.42
N ASN A 60 3.37 8.90 -10.42
CA ASN A 60 4.02 9.43 -9.21
C ASN A 60 3.67 8.53 -8.03
N ARG A 61 3.15 9.07 -6.92
CA ARG A 61 2.67 8.34 -5.73
C ARG A 61 1.14 8.21 -5.67
N TYR A 62 0.46 8.24 -6.81
CA TYR A 62 -0.98 8.15 -6.93
C TYR A 62 -1.42 6.89 -7.69
N LEU A 63 -2.70 6.53 -7.50
CA LEU A 63 -3.33 5.38 -8.14
C LEU A 63 -4.60 5.80 -8.87
N ASN A 64 -4.67 5.43 -10.15
CA ASN A 64 -5.93 5.31 -10.88
C ASN A 64 -6.28 3.84 -11.04
N TRP A 65 -7.53 3.47 -10.80
CA TRP A 65 -8.01 2.11 -11.04
C TRP A 65 -9.36 2.12 -11.74
N LYS A 66 -9.64 1.03 -12.46
CA LYS A 66 -10.92 0.82 -13.16
C LYS A 66 -11.32 -0.64 -13.13
N MET A 67 -12.63 -0.87 -13.20
CA MET A 67 -13.26 -2.19 -13.29
C MET A 67 -14.57 -2.04 -14.07
N ASP A 68 -14.76 -2.86 -15.11
CA ASP A 68 -15.90 -2.70 -16.04
C ASP A 68 -17.25 -3.02 -15.40
N ARG A 69 -17.28 -4.00 -14.48
CA ARG A 69 -18.48 -4.36 -13.71
C ARG A 69 -18.14 -4.54 -12.25
N VAL A 70 -18.71 -3.68 -11.43
CA VAL A 70 -18.50 -3.66 -9.99
C VAL A 70 -19.59 -4.50 -9.31
N PRO A 71 -19.24 -5.51 -8.48
CA PRO A 71 -20.23 -6.40 -7.85
C PRO A 71 -20.94 -5.76 -6.64
N VAL A 72 -20.59 -4.51 -6.31
CA VAL A 72 -21.08 -3.73 -5.17
C VAL A 72 -21.31 -2.27 -5.61
N PRO A 73 -22.01 -1.44 -4.82
CA PRO A 73 -22.10 0.00 -5.09
C PRO A 73 -20.72 0.64 -5.27
N ILE A 74 -20.61 1.61 -6.18
CA ILE A 74 -19.33 2.24 -6.56
C ILE A 74 -18.60 2.83 -5.35
N GLU A 75 -19.31 3.49 -4.44
CA GLU A 75 -18.70 4.08 -3.24
C GLU A 75 -18.10 3.03 -2.31
N GLN A 76 -18.73 1.85 -2.20
CA GLN A 76 -18.16 0.73 -1.46
C GLN A 76 -16.94 0.14 -2.16
N ALA A 77 -16.94 0.07 -3.49
CA ALA A 77 -15.80 -0.43 -4.26
C ALA A 77 -14.57 0.47 -4.15
N LYS A 78 -14.76 1.80 -4.15
CA LYS A 78 -13.68 2.79 -3.92
C LYS A 78 -12.98 2.60 -2.58
N GLN A 79 -13.69 2.11 -1.57
CA GLN A 79 -13.14 1.81 -0.25
C GLN A 79 -12.47 0.42 -0.17
N MET A 80 -12.30 -0.31 -1.28
CA MET A 80 -11.69 -1.64 -1.29
C MET A 80 -10.46 -1.72 -2.20
N VAL A 81 -10.02 -0.58 -2.75
CA VAL A 81 -8.83 -0.45 -3.59
C VAL A 81 -8.08 0.79 -3.13
N SER A 82 -6.79 0.64 -2.80
CA SER A 82 -5.96 1.77 -2.34
C SER A 82 -4.53 1.67 -2.85
N ASN A 83 -3.82 2.79 -2.81
CA ASN A 83 -2.37 2.88 -2.94
C ASN A 83 -1.77 3.00 -1.54
N MET A 84 -0.96 2.01 -1.15
CA MET A 84 -0.28 2.01 0.14
C MET A 84 1.20 2.33 -0.05
N HIS A 85 1.70 3.30 0.71
CA HIS A 85 3.11 3.65 0.75
C HIS A 85 3.83 2.79 1.79
N ILE A 86 4.73 1.92 1.34
CA ILE A 86 5.30 0.88 2.18
C ILE A 86 6.64 1.31 2.74
N ILE A 87 6.68 1.55 4.05
CA ILE A 87 7.93 1.82 4.80
C ILE A 87 8.39 0.52 5.46
N PRO A 88 9.50 -0.10 5.07
CA PRO A 88 9.99 -1.30 5.75
C PRO A 88 10.53 -0.96 7.15
N ALA A 89 10.05 -1.66 8.18
CA ALA A 89 10.52 -1.44 9.56
C ALA A 89 11.97 -1.90 9.81
N ASN A 90 12.51 -2.79 8.97
CA ASN A 90 13.86 -3.33 9.07
C ASN A 90 14.37 -3.87 7.70
N PRO A 91 15.68 -4.17 7.57
CA PRO A 91 16.26 -4.65 6.32
C PRO A 91 15.67 -5.97 5.79
N GLN A 92 15.18 -6.85 6.66
CA GLN A 92 14.56 -8.12 6.28
C GLN A 92 13.22 -7.87 5.58
N ILE A 93 12.39 -6.97 6.13
CA ILE A 93 11.14 -6.53 5.48
C ILE A 93 11.44 -5.83 4.16
N ALA A 94 12.46 -4.96 4.11
CA ALA A 94 12.85 -4.27 2.87
C ALA A 94 13.21 -5.25 1.73
N LYS A 95 13.79 -6.41 2.04
CA LYS A 95 14.03 -7.48 1.06
C LYS A 95 12.74 -8.21 0.69
N ALA A 96 11.90 -8.52 1.66
CA ALA A 96 10.67 -9.27 1.45
C ALA A 96 9.65 -8.51 0.59
N ILE A 97 9.42 -7.22 0.84
CA ILE A 97 8.48 -6.39 0.07
C ILE A 97 8.85 -6.31 -1.42
N LYS A 98 10.13 -6.42 -1.77
CA LYS A 98 10.58 -6.45 -3.18
C LYS A 98 10.27 -7.76 -3.90
N GLN A 99 9.92 -8.82 -3.18
CA GLN A 99 9.60 -10.13 -3.77
C GLN A 99 8.11 -10.29 -4.08
N VAL A 100 7.28 -9.37 -3.60
CA VAL A 100 5.83 -9.37 -3.78
C VAL A 100 5.49 -9.13 -5.24
N LYS A 101 4.56 -9.91 -5.79
CA LYS A 101 4.14 -9.84 -7.19
C LYS A 101 2.65 -9.53 -7.31
N ARG A 102 2.25 -8.95 -8.45
CA ARG A 102 0.84 -8.85 -8.83
C ARG A 102 0.17 -10.22 -8.73
N GLY A 103 -0.98 -10.26 -8.07
CA GLY A 103 -1.79 -11.44 -7.79
C GLY A 103 -1.50 -12.14 -6.47
N ASP A 104 -0.35 -11.88 -5.82
CA ASP A 104 -0.10 -12.40 -4.48
C ASP A 104 -1.17 -11.89 -3.49
N LEU A 105 -1.59 -12.75 -2.56
CA LEU A 105 -2.30 -12.35 -1.35
C LEU A 105 -1.30 -12.32 -0.21
N VAL A 106 -1.03 -11.12 0.32
CA VAL A 106 -0.10 -10.95 1.43
C VAL A 106 -0.82 -10.41 2.65
N ARG A 107 -0.53 -11.01 3.80
CA ARG A 107 -0.86 -10.44 5.11
C ARG A 107 0.25 -9.49 5.50
N LEU A 108 -0.10 -8.21 5.65
CA LEU A 108 0.80 -7.18 6.13
C LEU A 108 0.40 -6.77 7.54
N GLN A 109 1.38 -6.49 8.39
CA GLN A 109 1.18 -5.99 9.74
C GLN A 109 2.24 -4.95 10.09
N GLY A 110 1.83 -3.94 10.85
CA GLY A 110 2.68 -2.89 11.39
C GLY A 110 1.83 -1.71 11.86
N GLU A 111 2.18 -0.51 11.41
CA GLU A 111 1.56 0.73 11.88
C GLU A 111 1.30 1.71 10.73
N LEU A 112 0.18 2.43 10.76
CA LEU A 112 0.05 3.68 10.02
C LEU A 112 0.83 4.75 10.76
N VAL A 113 1.58 5.57 10.01
CA VAL A 113 2.54 6.51 10.60
C VAL A 113 2.42 7.91 10.00
N GLU A 114 2.98 8.87 10.74
CA GLU A 114 3.35 10.18 10.21
C GLU A 114 4.88 10.24 10.12
N VAL A 115 5.38 10.64 8.95
CA VAL A 115 6.81 10.87 8.71
C VAL A 115 7.06 12.38 8.70
N ARG A 116 8.09 12.82 9.41
CA ARG A 116 8.60 14.19 9.33
C ARG A 116 10.07 14.18 8.97
N ASP A 117 10.47 15.08 8.07
CA ASP A 117 11.87 15.32 7.71
C ASP A 117 12.05 16.69 7.09
N LYS A 118 12.70 17.62 7.80
CA LYS A 118 12.82 19.03 7.40
C LYS A 118 11.44 19.62 7.08
N ASP A 119 11.19 19.93 5.81
CA ASP A 119 9.94 20.51 5.32
C ASP A 119 8.88 19.47 4.93
N LEU A 120 9.25 18.18 4.88
CA LEU A 120 8.33 17.08 4.60
C LEU A 120 7.50 16.74 5.85
N VAL A 121 6.18 16.80 5.71
CA VAL A 121 5.22 16.19 6.64
C VAL A 121 4.31 15.25 5.84
N TRP A 122 4.47 13.95 6.07
CA TRP A 122 3.71 12.92 5.36
C TRP A 122 2.92 12.06 6.34
N LYS A 123 1.64 12.40 6.49
CA LYS A 123 0.74 11.78 7.44
C LYS A 123 -0.14 10.75 6.73
N SER A 124 -0.21 9.54 7.28
CA SER A 124 -1.15 8.52 6.79
C SER A 124 -2.59 8.97 6.92
N SER A 125 -3.41 8.66 5.91
CA SER A 125 -4.86 8.54 6.11
C SER A 125 -5.15 7.47 7.16
N LEU A 126 -6.22 7.65 7.94
CA LEU A 126 -6.63 6.72 8.99
C LEU A 126 -7.96 6.02 8.66
N THR A 127 -8.71 6.52 7.68
CA THR A 127 -10.01 5.97 7.31
C THR A 127 -10.09 5.71 5.80
N PRO A 128 -10.71 4.59 5.37
CA PRO A 128 -10.92 4.30 3.94
C PRO A 128 -11.80 5.33 3.21
N THR A 129 -12.46 6.22 3.95
CA THR A 129 -13.35 7.26 3.42
C THR A 129 -12.63 8.58 3.12
N ASP A 130 -11.36 8.73 3.51
CA ASP A 130 -10.59 9.91 3.15
C ASP A 130 -10.39 9.91 1.62
N THR A 131 -10.91 10.89 0.91
CA THR A 131 -10.75 11.03 -0.55
C THR A 131 -9.92 12.26 -0.89
N GLY A 132 -8.94 12.15 -1.80
CA GLY A 132 -8.09 13.25 -2.29
C GLY A 132 -6.58 12.96 -2.16
N ASP A 133 -5.74 13.97 -2.37
CA ASP A 133 -4.26 13.87 -2.37
C ASP A 133 -3.62 13.44 -1.03
N GLY A 134 -4.44 13.21 0.02
CA GLY A 134 -4.03 12.73 1.35
C GLY A 134 -4.69 11.42 1.80
N ALA A 135 -5.36 10.70 0.89
CA ALA A 135 -6.13 9.48 1.15
C ALA A 135 -5.29 8.20 1.32
N CYS A 136 -3.98 8.26 1.07
CA CYS A 136 -3.16 7.05 0.97
C CYS A 136 -2.56 6.67 2.34
N GLU A 137 -2.51 5.38 2.61
CA GLU A 137 -1.90 4.86 3.83
C GLU A 137 -0.37 4.99 3.77
N VAL A 138 0.23 5.62 4.76
CA VAL A 138 1.68 5.57 5.00
C VAL A 138 1.93 4.45 5.98
N PHE A 139 2.23 3.27 5.47
CA PHE A 139 2.22 2.03 6.21
C PHE A 139 3.65 1.55 6.50
N ARG A 140 4.04 1.66 7.77
CA ARG A 140 5.27 1.05 8.27
C ARG A 140 5.04 -0.44 8.53
N VAL A 141 5.59 -1.28 7.66
CA VAL A 141 5.40 -2.74 7.70
C VAL A 141 6.50 -3.38 8.54
N SER A 142 6.10 -4.11 9.58
CA SER A 142 6.98 -4.88 10.45
C SER A 142 6.90 -6.38 10.21
N SER A 143 5.86 -6.87 9.53
CA SER A 143 5.69 -8.27 9.15
C SER A 143 4.96 -8.41 7.82
N ILE A 144 5.40 -9.37 7.01
CA ILE A 144 4.78 -9.78 5.75
C ILE A 144 4.72 -11.30 5.68
N LYS A 145 3.56 -11.83 5.31
CA LYS A 145 3.35 -13.27 5.08
C LYS A 145 2.56 -13.47 3.80
N TRP A 146 3.02 -14.32 2.90
CA TRP A 146 2.21 -14.79 1.77
C TRP A 146 1.12 -15.72 2.29
N VAL A 147 -0.13 -15.33 2.07
CA VAL A 147 -1.31 -16.18 2.26
C VAL A 147 -1.49 -17.03 1.00
N GLU A 148 -1.35 -16.39 -0.17
CA GLU A 148 -1.33 -17.05 -1.46
C GLU A 148 -0.20 -16.44 -2.29
N LYS A 149 0.58 -17.31 -2.94
CA LYS A 149 1.66 -16.88 -3.83
C LYS A 149 1.28 -17.25 -5.25
N VAL A 150 1.31 -16.29 -6.17
CA VAL A 150 1.16 -16.63 -7.59
C VAL A 150 2.34 -17.51 -7.99
N GLY A 151 2.03 -18.64 -8.64
CA GLY A 151 3.04 -19.55 -9.18
C GLY A 151 3.99 -18.80 -10.10
N LYS A 152 5.23 -19.31 -10.24
CA LYS A 152 6.09 -18.90 -11.35
C LYS A 152 5.43 -19.44 -12.62
N GLY A 153 4.61 -18.62 -13.27
CA GLY A 153 4.38 -18.76 -14.71
C GLY A 153 5.68 -18.61 -15.46
#